data_AF-A0A4D7E431-F1
#
_entry.id   AF-A0A4D7E431-F1
#
_cell.length_a   1.000
_cell.length_b   1.000
_cell.length_c   1.000
_cell.angle_alpha   90.00
_cell.angle_beta   90.00
_cell.angle_gamma   90.00
#
_symmetry.space_group_name_H-M   'P 1'
#
loop_
_entity.id
_entity.type
_entity.pdbx_description
1 polymer ?
#
loop_
_entity_poly.entity_id
_entity_poly.type
_entity_poly.pdbx_seq_one_letter_code
_entity_poly.pdbx_strand_id
1 'polypeptide(L)'
;METTAKSLPEMDMGERLAMMDTVTQALADAAEHASNEGEVQLMQNFKAMAAMLEGGSDDLSSSDLKPVELMLRHALSLLHLYMERPERDRLLH
;
A
#
# COMPACT_ATOMS: atom_id res chain seq x y z
N MET A 1 19.07 -7.93 -16.93
CA MET A 1 19.03 -8.98 -15.90
C MET A 1 17.62 -8.97 -15.35
N GLU A 2 16.80 -9.99 -15.65
CA GLU A 2 15.50 -10.15 -15.00
C GLU A 2 15.76 -10.63 -13.58
N THR A 3 15.78 -9.69 -12.62
CA THR A 3 15.71 -10.04 -11.20
C THR A 3 14.31 -10.57 -10.96
N THR A 4 14.18 -11.88 -10.77
CA THR A 4 12.93 -12.48 -10.31
C THR A 4 12.56 -11.80 -8.99
N ALA A 5 11.39 -11.17 -8.91
CA ALA A 5 10.95 -10.51 -7.68
C ALA A 5 10.83 -11.56 -6.57
N LYS A 6 11.45 -11.29 -5.42
CA LYS A 6 11.32 -12.14 -4.23
C LYS A 6 9.87 -12.12 -3.74
N SER A 7 9.38 -13.27 -3.34
CA SER A 7 8.18 -13.37 -2.51
C SER A 7 8.49 -12.94 -1.06
N LEU A 8 7.47 -12.56 -0.30
CA LEU A 8 7.63 -12.15 1.11
C LEU A 8 8.43 -13.16 1.97
N PRO A 9 8.19 -14.49 1.87
CA PRO A 9 8.98 -15.47 2.61
C PRO A 9 10.46 -15.51 2.21
N GLU A 10 10.80 -15.13 0.98
CA GLU A 10 12.18 -15.10 0.47
C GLU A 10 12.93 -13.82 0.83
N MET A 11 12.21 -12.78 1.28
CA MET A 11 12.79 -11.53 1.75
C MET A 11 13.35 -11.68 3.17
N ASP A 12 14.48 -11.03 3.45
CA ASP A 12 14.92 -10.83 4.83
C ASP A 12 14.10 -9.74 5.54
N MET A 13 14.30 -9.57 6.85
CA MET A 13 13.56 -8.60 7.65
C MET A 13 13.77 -7.16 7.16
N GLY A 14 14.98 -6.80 6.74
CA GLY A 14 15.29 -5.47 6.23
C GLY A 14 14.59 -5.20 4.90
N GLU A 15 14.56 -6.19 4.01
CA GLU A 15 13.84 -6.14 2.74
C GLU A 15 12.32 -5.99 2.95
N ARG A 16 11.76 -6.71 3.94
CA ARG A 16 10.33 -6.60 4.30
C ARG A 16 9.98 -5.23 4.85
N LEU A 17 10.81 -4.69 5.75
CA LEU A 17 10.64 -3.35 6.30
C LEU A 17 10.70 -2.30 5.19
N ALA A 18 11.72 -2.36 4.32
CA ALA A 18 11.87 -1.43 3.21
C ALA A 18 10.68 -1.49 2.23
N MET A 19 10.16 -2.68 1.95
CA MET A 19 8.95 -2.84 1.14
C MET A 19 7.73 -2.22 1.82
N MET A 20 7.53 -2.46 3.12
CA MET A 20 6.42 -1.85 3.86
C MET A 20 6.51 -0.33 3.90
N ASP A 21 7.69 0.22 4.18
CA ASP A 21 7.93 1.67 4.14
C ASP A 21 7.59 2.25 2.77
N THR A 22 8.00 1.56 1.69
CA THR A 22 7.70 1.98 0.31
C THR A 22 6.21 2.02 0.04
N VAL A 23 5.46 0.99 0.44
CA VAL A 23 4.01 0.92 0.22
C VAL A 23 3.28 1.94 1.10
N THR A 24 3.69 2.11 2.35
CA THR A 24 3.13 3.12 3.26
C THR A 24 3.33 4.54 2.72
N GLN A 25 4.52 4.85 2.19
CA GLN A 25 4.79 6.14 1.56
C GLN A 25 3.90 6.35 0.32
N ALA A 26 3.77 5.34 -0.54
CA ALA A 26 2.90 5.43 -1.72
C ALA A 26 1.43 5.68 -1.33
N LEU A 27 0.94 5.07 -0.24
CA LEU A 27 -0.40 5.33 0.28
C LEU A 27 -0.52 6.76 0.83
N ALA A 28 0.50 7.29 1.49
CA ALA A 28 0.50 8.67 1.98
C ALA A 28 0.42 9.68 0.82
N ASP A 29 1.23 9.48 -0.21
CA ASP A 29 1.22 10.33 -1.41
C ASP A 29 -0.14 10.26 -2.13
N ALA A 30 -0.72 9.06 -2.25
CA ALA A 30 -2.04 8.87 -2.83
C ALA A 30 -3.15 9.51 -1.99
N ALA A 31 -3.04 9.49 -0.66
CA ALA A 31 -3.97 10.18 0.22
C ALA A 31 -3.92 11.70 0.04
N GLU A 32 -2.73 12.27 -0.08
CA GLU A 32 -2.57 13.70 -0.36
C GLU A 32 -3.18 14.06 -1.72
N HIS A 33 -2.91 13.26 -2.76
CA HIS A 33 -3.47 13.50 -4.08
C HIS A 33 -5.00 13.41 -4.08
N ALA A 34 -5.57 12.36 -3.48
CA ALA A 34 -7.03 12.22 -3.34
C ALA A 34 -7.65 13.38 -2.55
N SER A 35 -6.97 13.87 -1.51
CA SER A 35 -7.42 15.06 -0.77
C SER A 35 -7.46 16.31 -1.66
N ASN A 36 -6.45 16.50 -2.51
CA ASN A 36 -6.38 17.62 -3.44
C ASN A 36 -7.46 17.55 -4.53
N GLU A 37 -7.91 16.33 -4.87
CA GLU A 37 -9.00 16.08 -5.82
C GLU A 37 -10.40 16.16 -5.16
N GLY A 38 -10.50 16.38 -3.85
CA GLY A 38 -11.78 16.41 -3.12
C GLY A 38 -12.36 15.03 -2.78
N GLU A 39 -11.62 13.95 -3.06
CA GLU A 39 -12.02 12.56 -2.84
C GLU A 39 -11.78 12.14 -1.38
N VAL A 40 -12.53 12.75 -0.45
CA VAL A 40 -12.33 12.62 1.00
C VAL A 40 -12.38 11.15 1.47
N GLN A 41 -13.29 10.34 0.93
CA GLN A 41 -13.41 8.93 1.32
C GLN A 41 -12.17 8.14 0.89
N LEU A 42 -11.64 8.42 -0.30
CA LEU A 42 -10.48 7.72 -0.82
C LEU A 42 -9.21 8.11 -0.04
N MET A 43 -9.06 9.40 0.29
CA MET A 43 -8.01 9.86 1.21
C MET A 43 -8.07 9.11 2.55
N GLN A 44 -9.26 8.97 3.16
CA GLN A 44 -9.42 8.26 4.43
C GLN A 44 -9.05 6.77 4.30
N ASN A 45 -9.43 6.12 3.20
CA ASN A 45 -9.09 4.73 2.95
C ASN A 45 -7.58 4.53 2.84
N PHE A 46 -6.88 5.40 2.12
CA PHE A 46 -5.42 5.35 2.01
C PHE A 46 -4.73 5.55 3.37
N LYS A 47 -5.17 6.53 4.16
CA LYS A 47 -4.64 6.76 5.51
C LYS A 47 -4.86 5.57 6.44
N ALA A 48 -6.05 4.96 6.39
CA ALA A 48 -6.35 3.77 7.18
C ALA A 48 -5.46 2.58 6.78
N MET A 49 -5.24 2.37 5.48
CA MET A 49 -4.34 1.33 4.99
C MET A 49 -2.88 1.55 5.42
N ALA A 50 -2.40 2.79 5.34
CA ALA A 50 -1.05 3.14 5.79
C ALA A 50 -0.87 2.86 7.29
N ALA A 51 -1.82 3.31 8.12
CA ALA A 51 -1.79 3.07 9.56
C ALA A 51 -1.85 1.58 9.92
N MET A 52 -2.63 0.77 9.18
CA MET A 52 -2.66 -0.67 9.38
C MET A 52 -1.32 -1.32 9.06
N LEU A 53 -0.65 -0.91 7.98
CA LEU A 53 0.70 -1.41 7.65
C LEU A 53 1.72 -1.00 8.72
N GLU A 54 1.75 0.26 9.14
CA GLU A 54 2.66 0.71 10.21
C GLU A 54 2.46 -0.10 11.52
N GLY A 55 1.21 -0.36 11.90
CA GLY A 55 0.88 -1.17 13.07
C GLY A 55 1.16 -2.68 12.92
N GLY A 56 1.28 -3.19 11.69
CA GLY A 56 1.61 -4.58 11.39
C GLY A 56 3.12 -4.87 11.35
N SER A 57 3.97 -3.88 11.66
CA SER A 57 5.43 -4.03 11.63
C SER A 57 5.96 -5.10 12.61
N ASP A 58 5.26 -5.35 13.72
CA ASP A 58 5.59 -6.43 14.66
C ASP A 58 5.41 -7.83 14.04
N ASP A 59 4.43 -7.98 13.13
CA ASP A 59 4.11 -9.24 12.45
C ASP A 59 5.13 -9.64 11.37
N LEU A 60 6.02 -8.72 10.96
CA LEU A 60 7.08 -8.97 9.97
C LEU A 60 8.15 -9.97 10.45
N SER A 61 8.32 -10.05 11.76
CA SER A 61 9.22 -10.99 12.44
C SER A 61 8.60 -12.37 12.64
N SER A 62 7.29 -12.50 12.42
CA SER A 62 6.55 -13.73 12.65
C SER A 62 6.87 -14.77 11.57
N SER A 63 6.69 -16.04 11.92
CA SER A 63 6.74 -17.15 10.97
C SER A 63 5.53 -17.19 10.03
N ASP A 64 4.44 -16.48 10.36
CA ASP A 64 3.22 -16.42 9.56
C ASP A 64 3.06 -15.03 8.94
N LEU A 65 3.66 -14.87 7.76
CA LEU A 65 3.61 -13.62 7.00
C LEU A 65 2.32 -13.41 6.21
N LYS A 66 1.38 -14.35 6.30
CA LYS A 66 0.15 -14.32 5.49
C LYS A 66 -0.74 -13.11 5.76
N PRO A 67 -0.91 -12.63 7.01
CA PRO A 67 -1.63 -11.39 7.28
C PRO A 67 -0.98 -10.18 6.59
N VAL A 68 0.35 -10.06 6.71
CA VAL A 68 1.14 -8.99 6.07
C VAL A 68 1.00 -9.05 4.56
N GLU A 69 1.12 -10.24 3.95
CA GLU A 69 0.96 -10.42 2.50
C GLU A 69 -0.43 -9.98 2.03
N LEU A 70 -1.48 -10.31 2.78
CA LEU A 70 -2.84 -9.91 2.45
C LEU A 70 -3.02 -8.39 2.53
N MET A 71 -2.46 -7.76 3.56
CA MET A 71 -2.51 -6.30 3.73
C MET A 71 -1.78 -5.58 2.60
N LEU A 72 -0.59 -6.06 2.22
CA LEU A 72 0.19 -5.51 1.10
C LEU A 72 -0.55 -5.69 -0.23
N ARG A 73 -1.12 -6.87 -0.49
CA ARG A 73 -1.92 -7.10 -1.70
C ARG A 73 -3.11 -6.16 -1.76
N HIS A 74 -3.79 -5.92 -0.65
CA HIS A 74 -4.92 -5.01 -0.59
C HIS A 74 -4.49 -3.55 -0.83
N ALA A 75 -3.40 -3.10 -0.20
CA ALA A 75 -2.83 -1.78 -0.41
C ALA A 75 -2.45 -1.54 -1.87
N LEU A 76 -1.74 -2.49 -2.49
CA LEU A 76 -1.35 -2.41 -3.89
C LEU A 76 -2.56 -2.42 -4.83
N SER A 77 -3.58 -3.21 -4.51
CA SER A 77 -4.82 -3.25 -5.30
C SER A 77 -5.56 -1.91 -5.24
N LEU A 78 -5.61 -1.28 -4.06
CA LEU A 78 -6.23 0.04 -3.89
C LEU A 78 -5.46 1.14 -4.66
N LEU A 79 -4.13 1.14 -4.56
CA LEU A 79 -3.26 2.05 -5.32
C LEU A 79 -3.45 1.85 -6.83
N HIS A 80 -3.49 0.61 -7.29
CA HIS A 80 -3.69 0.27 -8.70
C HIS A 80 -5.03 0.78 -9.22
N LEU A 81 -6.12 0.51 -8.49
CA LEU A 81 -7.45 1.01 -8.84
C LEU A 81 -7.51 2.55 -8.91
N TYR A 82 -6.76 3.24 -8.05
CA TYR A 82 -6.67 4.69 -8.09
C TYR A 82 -5.87 5.21 -9.29
N MET A 83 -4.73 4.58 -9.59
CA MET A 83 -3.87 4.95 -10.71
C MET A 83 -4.55 4.68 -12.07
N GLU A 84 -5.31 3.60 -12.18
CA GLU A 84 -6.03 3.25 -13.41
C GLU A 84 -7.33 4.04 -13.61
N ARG A 85 -7.76 4.79 -12.60
CA ARG A 85 -9.00 5.57 -12.65
C ARG A 85 -8.85 6.69 -13.69
N PRO A 86 -9.57 6.65 -14.83
CA PRO A 86 -9.42 7.65 -15.89
C PRO A 86 -9.83 9.04 -15.36
N GLU A 87 -9.10 10.09 -15.76
CA GLU A 87 -9.35 11.47 -15.30
C GLU A 87 -10.81 11.92 -15.48
N ARG A 88 -11.52 11.36 -16.47
CA ARG A 88 -12.94 11.65 -16.70
C ARG A 88 -13.87 11.24 -15.55
N ASP A 89 -13.53 10.22 -14.78
CA ASP A 89 -14.32 9.78 -13.62
C ASP A 89 -13.96 10.54 -12.34
N ARG A 90 -12.90 11.38 -12.38
CA ARG A 90 -12.49 12.27 -11.26
C ARG A 90 -13.21 13.62 -11.30
N LEU A 91 -13.87 13.95 -12.42
CA LEU A 91 -14.59 15.22 -12.63
C LEU A 91 -16.09 15.14 -12.32
N LEU A 92 -16.60 13.97 -11.91
CA LEU A 92 -18.03 13.74 -11.67
C LEU A 92 -18.45 13.75 -10.18
N HIS A 93 -17.54 14.09 -9.27
CA HIS A 93 -17.82 14.22 -7.84
C HIS A 93 -17.35 15.56 -7.28
#